data_AF-F3G9L4-F1
#
_entry.id   AF-F3G9L4-F1
#
_cell.length_a   1.000
_cell.length_b   1.000
_cell.length_c   1.000
_cell.angle_alpha   90.00
_cell.angle_beta   90.00
_cell.angle_gamma   90.00
#
_symmetry.space_group_name_H-M   'P 1'
#
loop_
_entity.id
_entity.type
_entity.pdbx_description
1 polymer ?
#
loop_
_entity_poly.entity_id
_entity_poly.type
_entity_poly.pdbx_seq_one_letter_code
_entity_poly.pdbx_strand_id
1 'polypeptide(L)' 'MIRIGSRSTGRPTLNEVAKLAGVSPITASRALRGISTVAPELVEKVRAAA' A
#
# COMPACT_ATOMS: atom_id res chain seq x y z
N MET A 1 27.96 12.05 2.01
CA MET A 1 26.79 11.91 1.13
C MET A 1 25.56 12.43 1.86
N ILE A 2 25.12 13.65 1.57
CA ILE A 2 23.96 14.27 2.21
C ILE A 2 22.72 13.67 1.55
N ARG A 3 21.90 12.90 2.30
CA ARG A 3 20.61 12.43 1.79
C ARG A 3 19.65 13.60 1.76
N ILE A 4 19.40 14.13 0.57
CA ILE A 4 18.45 15.20 0.31
C ILE A 4 17.03 14.66 0.49
N GLY A 5 16.34 15.13 1.54
CA GLY A 5 14.89 15.17 1.66
C GLY A 5 14.21 13.92 2.20
N SER A 6 13.84 13.95 3.48
CA SER A 6 12.69 13.20 3.99
C SER A 6 11.42 13.75 3.34
N ARG A 7 11.13 13.39 2.09
CA ARG A 7 9.82 13.68 1.47
C ARG A 7 8.77 12.74 2.04
N SER A 8 8.55 12.75 3.36
CA SER A 8 7.30 12.25 3.92
C SER A 8 6.25 13.31 3.62
N THR A 9 5.60 13.22 2.46
CA THR A 9 4.46 14.05 2.08
C THR A 9 3.21 13.81 2.95
N GLY A 10 3.36 13.22 4.15
CA GLY A 10 2.27 12.70 4.99
C GLY A 10 1.54 11.51 4.39
N ARG A 11 1.96 11.01 3.21
CA ARG A 11 1.29 9.91 2.52
C ARG A 11 1.77 8.58 3.10
N PRO A 12 0.85 7.65 3.40
CA PRO A 12 1.23 6.33 3.88
C PRO A 12 2.08 5.63 2.84
N THR A 13 3.15 5.00 3.30
CA THR A 13 3.98 4.14 2.46
C THR A 13 3.22 2.86 2.12
N LEU A 14 3.56 2.22 0.99
CA LEU A 14 2.96 0.93 0.61
C LEU A 14 3.06 -0.13 1.74
N ASN A 15 4.15 -0.11 2.51
CA ASN A 15 4.36 -1.00 3.64
C ASN A 15 3.41 -0.70 4.80
N GLU A 16 3.10 0.58 5.06
CA GLU A 16 2.12 0.96 6.08
C GLU A 16 0.70 0.58 5.63
N VAL A 17 0.34 0.84 4.38
CA VAL A 17 -0.94 0.40 3.80
C VAL A 17 -1.10 -1.12 3.91
N ALA A 18 -0.04 -1.88 3.60
CA ALA A 18 -0.04 -3.33 3.71
C ALA A 18 -0.24 -3.80 5.16
N LYS A 19 0.44 -3.17 6.13
CA LYS A 19 0.29 -3.47 7.56
C LYS A 19 -1.11 -3.13 8.06
N LEU A 20 -1.65 -1.97 7.70
CA LEU A 20 -3.00 -1.53 8.07
C LEU A 20 -4.08 -2.44 7.50
N ALA A 21 -3.91 -2.90 6.25
CA ALA A 21 -4.83 -3.82 5.61
C ALA A 21 -4.61 -5.31 5.99
N GLY A 22 -3.56 -5.63 6.77
CA GLY A 22 -3.24 -7.00 7.18
C GLY A 22 -2.79 -7.91 6.04
N VAL A 23 -2.18 -7.36 4.98
CA VAL A 23 -1.76 -8.10 3.78
C VAL A 23 -0.26 -7.97 3.53
N SER A 24 0.27 -8.82 2.65
CA SER A 24 1.65 -8.70 2.16
C SER A 24 1.82 -7.45 1.26
N PRO A 25 3.01 -6.80 1.24
CA PRO A 25 3.28 -5.68 0.33
C PRO A 25 3.01 -6.01 -1.14
N ILE A 26 3.23 -7.26 -1.56
CA ILE A 26 2.94 -7.67 -2.94
C ILE A 26 1.44 -7.72 -3.21
N THR A 27 0.63 -8.07 -2.21
CA THR A 27 -0.83 -8.05 -2.29
C THR A 27 -1.35 -6.61 -2.34
N ALA A 28 -0.81 -5.71 -1.51
CA ALA A 28 -1.13 -4.28 -1.58
C ALA A 28 -0.76 -3.70 -2.95
N SER A 29 0.41 -4.05 -3.50
CA SER A 29 0.82 -3.63 -4.85
C SER A 29 -0.14 -4.13 -5.93
N ARG A 30 -0.53 -5.41 -5.87
CA ARG A 30 -1.48 -6.00 -6.82
C ARG A 30 -2.87 -5.39 -6.72
N ALA A 31 -3.34 -5.10 -5.50
CA ALA A 31 -4.61 -4.46 -5.22
C ALA A 31 -4.67 -3.03 -5.78
N LEU A 32 -3.63 -2.23 -5.54
CA LEU A 32 -3.53 -0.87 -6.08
C LEU A 32 -3.40 -0.83 -7.61
N ARG A 33 -2.82 -1.88 -8.22
CA ARG A 33 -2.71 -2.03 -9.68
C ARG A 33 -3.95 -2.63 -10.35
N GLY A 34 -4.97 -3.04 -9.58
CA GLY A 34 -6.22 -3.60 -10.11
C GLY A 34 -6.09 -5.01 -10.71
N ILE A 35 -5.14 -5.81 -10.22
CA ILE A 35 -4.94 -7.18 -10.70
C ILE A 35 -5.99 -8.10 -10.05
N SER A 36 -6.76 -8.82 -10.87
CA SER A 36 -7.88 -9.69 -10.45
C SER A 36 -7.49 -10.91 -9.60
N THR A 37 -6.20 -11.11 -9.33
CA THR A 37 -5.70 -12.19 -8.45
C THR A 37 -5.89 -11.89 -6.96
N VAL A 38 -6.26 -10.65 -6.60
CA VAL A 38 -6.54 -10.25 -5.22
C VAL A 38 -8.06 -10.26 -5.02
N ALA A 39 -8.51 -10.91 -3.94
CA ALA A 39 -9.92 -10.92 -3.58
C ALA A 39 -10.44 -9.47 -3.47
N PRO A 40 -11.63 -9.16 -4.04
CA PRO A 40 -12.16 -7.80 -4.06
C PRO A 40 -12.31 -7.21 -2.65
N GLU A 41 -12.63 -8.03 -1.65
CA GLU A 41 -12.69 -7.60 -0.24
C GLU A 41 -11.35 -7.05 0.29
N LEU A 42 -10.22 -7.65 -0.12
CA LEU A 42 -8.89 -7.17 0.26
C LEU A 42 -8.52 -5.90 -0.49
N VAL A 43 -8.97 -5.76 -1.75
CA VAL A 43 -8.75 -4.55 -2.54
C VAL A 43 -9.44 -3.35 -1.88
N GLU A 44 -10.68 -3.51 -1.43
CA GLU A 44 -11.41 -2.45 -0.71
C GLU A 44 -10.71 -2.07 0.60
N LYS A 45 -10.23 -3.04 1.38
CA LYS A 45 -9.45 -2.77 2.60
C LYS A 45 -8.15 -2.02 2.31
N VAL A 46 -7.42 -2.42 1.27
CA VAL A 46 -6.17 -1.74 0.86
C VAL A 46 -6.44 -0.33 0.37
N ARG A 47 -7.54 -0.10 -0.37
CA ARG A 47 -7.94 1.23 -0.83
C ARG A 47 -8.37 2.14 0.31
N ALA A 48 -9.07 1.61 1.32
CA ALA A 48 -9.44 2.37 2.51
C ALA A 48 -8.21 2.76 3.37
N ALA A 49 -7.12 2.01 3.27
CA ALA A 49 -5.89 2.23 4.03
C ALA A 49 -4.83 3.09 3.32
N ALA A 50 -5.01 3.41 2.03
CA ALA A 50 -4.07 4.15 1.18
C ALA A 50 -4.41 5.64 1.06
#